data_AF-A0A0L6VKD1-F1
#
_entry.id   AF-A0A0L6VKD1-F1
#
_cell.length_a   1.000
_cell.length_b   1.000
_cell.length_c   1.000
_cell.angle_alpha   90.00
_cell.angle_beta   90.00
_cell.angle_gamma   90.00
#
_symmetry.space_group_name_H-M   'P 1'
#
loop_
_entity.id
_entity.type
_entity.pdbx_description
1 polymer ?
#
loop_
_entity_poly.entity_id
_entity_poly.type
_entity_poly.pdbx_seq_one_letter_code
_entity_poly.pdbx_strand_id
1 'polypeptide(L)'
;MNLPPLLRNKISHICLAGLTPGSHSPNKTTINHLLKPIVDELITLDSGVIIKTYQHPHGRLVRVQLLCLLGDLLATKKVAGFSSPNATKFCSWCHATCQSLKKLELGTSRKKTETFQAAQDSKDASSEDHQEKLLKQTGVRWSELNRLSYWDPSQQVALGIMHNWLEGILQAHWRIRV
;
A
#
# COMPACT_ATOMS: atom_id res chain seq x y z
N MET A 1 0.47 -14.70 -7.45
CA MET A 1 -0.45 -14.21 -8.50
C MET A 1 -0.99 -15.39 -9.28
N ASN A 2 -2.31 -15.46 -9.46
CA ASN A 2 -3.00 -16.66 -9.98
C ASN A 2 -2.97 -16.79 -11.51
N LEU A 3 -2.56 -15.72 -12.23
CA LEU A 3 -2.45 -15.72 -13.68
C LEU A 3 -0.99 -15.86 -14.14
N PRO A 4 -0.71 -16.53 -15.27
CA PRO A 4 0.58 -16.50 -15.96
C PRO A 4 1.03 -15.06 -16.28
N PRO A 5 2.35 -14.75 -16.28
CA PRO A 5 2.85 -13.39 -16.52
C PRO A 5 2.27 -12.69 -17.76
N LEU A 6 2.14 -13.41 -18.87
CA LEU A 6 1.61 -12.91 -20.15
C LEU A 6 0.11 -12.54 -20.10
N LEU A 7 -0.61 -12.98 -19.07
CA LEU A 7 -2.05 -12.73 -18.92
C LEU A 7 -2.37 -11.66 -17.88
N ARG A 8 -1.45 -11.35 -16.96
CA ARG A 8 -1.71 -10.46 -15.80
C ARG A 8 -2.12 -9.05 -16.20
N ASN A 9 -1.54 -8.54 -17.28
CA ASN A 9 -1.73 -7.15 -17.73
C ASN A 9 -2.73 -7.03 -18.89
N LYS A 10 -3.48 -8.10 -19.20
CA LYS A 10 -4.55 -8.01 -20.20
C LYS A 10 -5.69 -7.17 -19.63
N ILE A 11 -6.23 -6.25 -20.43
CA ILE A 11 -7.34 -5.37 -20.05
C ILE A 11 -8.53 -6.20 -19.53
N SER A 12 -8.79 -7.37 -20.12
CA SER A 12 -9.85 -8.30 -19.68
C SER A 12 -9.68 -8.85 -18.26
N HIS A 13 -8.51 -8.68 -17.63
CA HIS A 13 -8.21 -9.12 -16.27
C HIS A 13 -7.95 -7.94 -15.32
N ILE A 14 -8.17 -6.71 -15.78
CA ILE A 14 -8.05 -5.50 -14.98
C ILE A 14 -9.46 -5.02 -14.65
N CYS A 15 -9.73 -4.81 -13.37
CA CYS A 15 -10.99 -4.26 -12.88
C CYS A 15 -10.74 -2.86 -12.32
N LEU A 16 -11.54 -1.88 -12.75
CA LEU A 16 -11.55 -0.56 -12.16
C LEU A 16 -12.33 -0.62 -10.83
N ALA A 17 -11.62 -0.57 -9.71
CA ALA A 17 -12.24 -0.65 -8.39
C ALA A 17 -12.68 0.71 -7.82
N GLY A 18 -12.15 1.83 -8.34
CA GLY A 18 -12.50 3.16 -7.85
C GLY A 18 -11.80 4.28 -8.60
N LEU A 19 -12.32 5.50 -8.45
CA LEU A 19 -11.79 6.72 -9.05
C LEU A 19 -11.58 7.77 -7.96
N THR A 20 -10.42 8.40 -7.96
CA THR A 20 -10.15 9.56 -7.10
C THR A 20 -10.76 10.81 -7.74
N PRO A 21 -11.45 11.68 -6.98
CA PRO A 21 -12.01 12.92 -7.50
C PRO A 21 -10.90 13.85 -8.04
N GLY A 22 -11.23 14.64 -9.07
CA GLY A 22 -10.28 15.51 -9.79
C GLY A 22 -9.97 16.84 -9.08
N SER A 23 -8.92 17.51 -9.56
CA SER A 23 -8.25 18.77 -9.15
C SER A 23 -7.02 18.63 -8.24
N HIS A 24 -7.03 17.74 -7.25
CA HIS A 24 -5.92 17.58 -6.31
C HIS A 24 -5.73 16.12 -5.91
N SER A 25 -4.51 15.75 -5.50
CA SER A 25 -4.25 14.41 -4.97
C SER A 25 -5.05 14.17 -3.69
N PRO A 26 -5.72 13.02 -3.53
CA PRO A 26 -6.55 12.77 -2.36
C PRO A 26 -5.73 12.88 -1.06
N ASN A 27 -6.38 13.46 -0.05
CA ASN A 27 -5.80 13.54 1.29
C ASN A 27 -5.93 12.18 2.02
N LYS A 28 -5.37 12.11 3.23
CA LYS A 28 -5.31 10.89 4.06
C LYS A 28 -6.72 10.33 4.36
N THR A 29 -7.70 11.19 4.52
CA THR A 29 -9.09 10.86 4.85
C THR A 29 -9.85 10.41 3.61
N THR A 30 -9.75 11.16 2.52
CA THR A 30 -10.40 10.84 1.23
C THR A 30 -9.95 9.48 0.71
N ILE A 31 -8.65 9.16 0.76
CA ILE A 31 -8.17 7.86 0.27
C ILE A 31 -8.73 6.71 1.11
N ASN A 32 -8.85 6.88 2.43
CA ASN A 32 -9.45 5.87 3.29
C ASN A 32 -10.95 5.69 2.99
N HIS A 33 -11.70 6.77 2.77
CA HIS A 33 -13.11 6.66 2.36
C HIS A 33 -13.30 5.94 1.02
N LEU A 34 -12.40 6.16 0.06
CA LEU A 34 -12.41 5.46 -1.24
C LEU A 34 -12.05 3.97 -1.11
N LEU A 35 -11.12 3.63 -0.22
CA LEU A 35 -10.69 2.25 0.00
C LEU A 35 -11.70 1.43 0.80
N LYS A 36 -12.47 2.07 1.68
CA LYS A 36 -13.44 1.41 2.57
C LYS A 36 -14.34 0.38 1.87
N PRO A 37 -15.10 0.72 0.80
CA PRO A 37 -15.96 -0.27 0.14
C PRO A 37 -15.18 -1.43 -0.48
N ILE A 38 -14.00 -1.16 -1.05
CA ILE A 38 -13.13 -2.21 -1.63
C ILE A 38 -12.64 -3.16 -0.53
N VAL A 39 -12.27 -2.62 0.63
CA VAL A 39 -11.83 -3.41 1.79
C VAL A 39 -12.98 -4.22 2.39
N ASP A 40 -14.19 -3.66 2.46
CA ASP A 40 -15.39 -4.37 2.92
C ASP A 40 -15.68 -5.60 2.04
N GLU A 41 -15.57 -5.47 0.72
CA GLU A 41 -15.68 -6.58 -0.23
C GLU A 41 -14.55 -7.61 -0.05
N LEU A 42 -13.30 -7.16 0.11
CA LEU A 42 -12.15 -8.05 0.31
C LEU A 42 -12.26 -8.88 1.60
N ILE A 43 -12.82 -8.32 2.67
CA ILE A 43 -13.08 -9.07 3.92
C ILE A 43 -14.11 -10.18 3.67
N THR A 44 -15.17 -9.87 2.91
CA THR A 44 -16.19 -10.84 2.53
C THR A 44 -15.60 -11.94 1.64
N LEU A 45 -14.81 -11.57 0.65
CA LEU A 45 -14.15 -12.51 -0.26
C LEU A 45 -13.06 -13.33 0.42
N ASP A 46 -12.38 -12.81 1.44
CA ASP A 46 -11.42 -13.60 2.22
C ASP A 46 -12.13 -14.67 3.04
N SER A 47 -13.33 -14.38 3.57
CA SER A 47 -14.16 -15.40 4.24
C SER A 47 -14.62 -16.49 3.26
N GLY A 48 -14.79 -16.11 1.99
CA GLY A 48 -15.08 -17.00 0.87
C GLY A 48 -16.52 -16.93 0.39
N VAL A 49 -16.71 -17.02 -0.92
CA VAL A 49 -18.00 -16.95 -1.59
C VAL A 49 -18.19 -18.16 -2.51
N ILE A 50 -19.43 -18.65 -2.64
CA ILE A 50 -19.74 -19.74 -3.55
C ILE A 50 -20.07 -19.15 -4.93
N ILE A 51 -19.24 -19.43 -5.93
CA ILE A 51 -19.44 -18.99 -7.31
C ILE A 51 -19.84 -20.20 -8.16
N LYS A 52 -21.02 -20.12 -8.79
CA LYS A 52 -21.50 -21.12 -9.75
C LYS A 52 -20.98 -20.81 -11.14
N THR A 53 -20.56 -21.84 -11.85
CA THR A 53 -20.13 -21.74 -13.26
C THR A 53 -20.77 -22.87 -14.07
N TYR A 54 -20.73 -22.79 -15.40
CA TYR A 54 -21.24 -23.85 -16.27
C TYR A 54 -20.62 -25.22 -15.93
N GLN A 55 -19.31 -25.26 -15.68
CA GLN A 55 -18.59 -26.49 -15.32
C GLN A 55 -18.79 -26.90 -13.85
N HIS A 56 -19.26 -26.00 -12.98
CA HIS A 56 -19.51 -26.25 -11.55
C HIS A 56 -20.90 -25.73 -11.13
N PRO A 57 -21.99 -26.45 -11.45
CA PRO A 57 -23.36 -26.01 -11.16
C PRO A 57 -23.67 -25.90 -9.66
N HIS A 58 -23.03 -26.74 -8.85
CA HIS A 58 -23.10 -26.69 -7.38
C HIS A 58 -22.24 -25.57 -6.77
N GLY A 59 -21.46 -24.89 -7.60
CA GLY A 59 -20.55 -23.83 -7.21
C GLY A 59 -19.21 -24.33 -6.67
N ARG A 60 -18.27 -23.39 -6.57
CA ARG A 60 -16.99 -23.57 -5.90
C ARG A 60 -16.82 -22.48 -4.86
N LEU A 61 -16.28 -22.85 -3.71
CA LEU A 61 -15.82 -21.87 -2.74
C LEU A 61 -14.60 -21.15 -3.33
N VAL A 62 -14.71 -19.83 -3.48
CA VAL A 62 -13.66 -18.96 -3.98
C VAL A 62 -13.31 -17.98 -2.86
N ARG A 63 -12.01 -17.89 -2.56
CA ARG A 63 -11.45 -16.91 -1.64
C ARG A 63 -10.54 -15.96 -2.40
N VAL A 64 -10.62 -14.67 -2.08
CA VAL A 64 -9.78 -13.63 -2.70
C VAL A 64 -9.03 -12.89 -1.61
N GLN A 65 -7.73 -12.72 -1.81
CA GLN A 65 -6.87 -11.92 -0.93
C GLN A 65 -6.06 -10.93 -1.76
N LEU A 66 -5.91 -9.73 -1.21
CA LEU A 66 -5.04 -8.70 -1.77
C LEU A 66 -3.58 -9.13 -1.58
N LEU A 67 -2.90 -9.42 -2.69
CA LEU A 67 -1.52 -9.89 -2.66
C LEU A 67 -0.52 -8.76 -2.42
N CYS A 68 -0.62 -7.68 -3.20
CA CYS A 68 0.35 -6.59 -3.15
C CYS A 68 -0.26 -5.27 -3.63
N LEU A 69 0.22 -4.18 -3.06
CA LEU A 69 0.02 -2.82 -3.54
C LEU A 69 1.17 -2.41 -4.45
N LEU A 70 0.85 -2.05 -5.69
CA LEU A 70 1.77 -1.61 -6.72
C LEU A 70 1.42 -0.20 -7.17
N GLY A 71 2.43 0.64 -7.36
CA GLY A 71 2.25 2.00 -7.85
C GLY A 71 3.52 2.83 -7.69
N ASP A 72 3.40 4.13 -7.97
CA ASP A 72 4.46 5.08 -7.64
C ASP A 72 4.63 5.21 -6.11
N LEU A 73 5.76 5.78 -5.71
CA LEU A 73 6.14 5.87 -4.31
C LEU A 73 5.18 6.73 -3.48
N LEU A 74 4.62 7.81 -4.05
CA LEU A 74 3.73 8.71 -3.31
C LEU A 74 2.35 8.08 -3.11
N ALA A 75 1.79 7.48 -4.15
CA ALA A 75 0.49 6.80 -4.13
C ALA A 75 0.52 5.60 -3.19
N THR A 76 1.54 4.73 -3.32
CA THR A 76 1.68 3.55 -2.47
C THR A 76 1.80 3.92 -0.98
N LYS A 77 2.56 4.96 -0.64
CA LYS A 77 2.65 5.47 0.73
C LYS A 77 1.32 5.98 1.26
N LYS A 78 0.56 6.73 0.45
CA LYS A 78 -0.77 7.21 0.83
C LYS A 78 -1.75 6.07 1.07
N VAL A 79 -1.77 5.08 0.19
CA VAL A 79 -2.69 3.94 0.29
C VAL A 79 -2.30 2.99 1.42
N ALA A 80 -1.01 2.70 1.61
CA ALA A 80 -0.53 1.81 2.66
C ALA A 80 -0.45 2.47 4.06
N GLY A 81 -0.60 3.79 4.15
CA GLY A 81 -0.53 4.51 5.44
C GLY A 81 0.90 4.81 5.91
N PHE A 82 1.86 4.93 5.00
CA PHE A 82 3.23 5.35 5.33
C PHE A 82 3.43 6.86 5.15
N SER A 83 4.43 7.40 5.85
CA SER A 83 4.87 8.77 5.72
C SER A 83 5.54 9.05 4.36
N SER A 84 5.60 10.34 4.00
CA SER A 84 6.18 10.84 2.75
C SER A 84 7.62 10.34 2.49
N PRO A 85 8.07 10.22 1.23
CA PRO A 85 9.47 9.91 0.90
C PRO A 85 10.48 10.88 1.52
N ASN A 86 10.07 12.12 1.78
CA ASN A 86 10.93 13.16 2.35
C ASN A 86 10.88 13.23 3.88
N ALA A 87 10.11 12.35 4.54
CA ALA A 87 9.99 12.32 5.99
C ALA A 87 11.24 11.73 6.66
N THR A 88 11.41 11.97 7.96
CA THR A 88 12.48 11.31 8.73
C THR A 88 12.35 9.79 8.67
N LYS A 89 11.13 9.25 8.86
CA LYS A 89 10.83 7.81 8.77
C LYS A 89 10.28 7.43 7.39
N PHE A 90 11.07 7.67 6.36
CA PHE A 90 10.66 7.52 4.96
C PHE A 90 10.51 6.08 4.46
N CYS A 91 11.12 5.07 5.09
CA CYS A 91 11.14 3.72 4.51
C CYS A 91 9.89 2.91 4.90
N SER A 92 9.28 2.24 3.91
CA SER A 92 8.13 1.35 4.09
C SER A 92 8.53 -0.05 4.59
N TRP A 93 9.76 -0.49 4.34
CA TRP A 93 10.24 -1.84 4.69
C TRP A 93 11.03 -1.89 6.01
N CYS A 94 11.73 -0.81 6.36
CA CYS A 94 12.64 -0.78 7.50
C CYS A 94 12.59 0.55 8.26
N HIS A 95 13.35 0.62 9.35
CA HIS A 95 13.39 1.75 10.28
C HIS A 95 14.48 2.79 9.99
N ALA A 96 15.12 2.71 8.81
CA ALA A 96 16.10 3.69 8.35
C ALA A 96 15.53 5.12 8.38
N THR A 97 16.39 6.09 8.68
CA THR A 97 16.00 7.51 8.72
C THR A 97 16.67 8.31 7.61
N CYS A 98 16.11 9.46 7.25
CA CYS A 98 16.72 10.30 6.22
C CYS A 98 18.17 10.72 6.56
N GLN A 99 18.51 10.81 7.86
CA GLN A 99 19.88 11.08 8.30
C GLN A 99 20.85 9.91 8.04
N SER A 100 20.34 8.67 8.05
CA SER A 100 21.15 7.48 7.77
C SER A 100 21.25 7.15 6.28
N LEU A 101 20.62 7.93 5.40
CA LEU A 101 20.51 7.61 3.96
C LEU A 101 21.88 7.54 3.28
N LYS A 102 22.85 8.36 3.73
CA LYS A 102 24.24 8.33 3.23
C LYS A 102 24.97 7.02 3.51
N LYS A 103 24.49 6.21 4.47
CA LYS A 103 25.11 4.91 4.79
C LYS A 103 24.79 3.85 3.74
N LEU A 104 23.74 4.03 2.94
CA LEU A 104 23.27 3.07 1.94
C LEU A 104 23.01 1.67 2.52
N GLU A 105 22.64 1.62 3.80
CA GLU A 105 22.35 0.40 4.54
C GLU A 105 20.84 0.30 4.83
N LEU A 106 20.34 -0.93 4.84
CA LEU A 106 19.00 -1.21 5.34
C LEU A 106 18.98 -1.09 6.87
N GLY A 107 17.99 -0.37 7.40
CA GLY A 107 17.68 -0.41 8.82
C GLY A 107 17.05 -1.75 9.23
N THR A 108 16.76 -1.90 10.51
CA THR A 108 15.99 -3.05 11.01
C THR A 108 14.63 -3.13 10.33
N SER A 109 14.29 -4.32 9.84
CA SER A 109 13.00 -4.57 9.17
C SER A 109 11.83 -4.24 10.09
N ARG A 110 10.79 -3.64 9.51
CA ARG A 110 9.52 -3.42 10.21
C ARG A 110 8.84 -4.76 10.43
N LYS A 111 8.21 -4.91 11.61
CA LYS A 111 7.37 -6.08 11.90
C LYS A 111 5.90 -5.72 11.67
N LYS A 112 5.10 -6.70 11.22
CA LYS A 112 3.65 -6.54 11.05
C LYS A 112 2.97 -6.00 12.31
N THR A 113 3.24 -6.63 13.46
CA THR A 113 2.62 -6.28 14.75
C THR A 113 2.94 -4.86 15.18
N GLU A 114 4.21 -4.45 15.06
CA GLU A 114 4.67 -3.09 15.36
C GLU A 114 4.00 -2.06 14.43
N THR A 115 4.00 -2.36 13.12
CA THR A 115 3.42 -1.46 12.11
C THR A 115 1.91 -1.31 12.30
N PHE A 116 1.23 -2.41 12.62
CA PHE A 116 -0.20 -2.41 12.93
C PHE A 116 -0.50 -1.62 14.20
N GLN A 117 0.28 -1.82 15.27
CA GLN A 117 0.10 -1.07 16.52
C GLN A 117 0.25 0.44 16.29
N ALA A 118 1.31 0.87 15.60
CA ALA A 118 1.50 2.28 15.27
C ALA A 118 0.35 2.86 14.42
N ALA A 119 -0.21 2.06 13.51
CA ALA A 119 -1.37 2.46 12.73
C ALA A 119 -2.64 2.57 13.59
N GLN A 120 -2.83 1.66 14.55
CA GLN A 120 -3.95 1.66 15.48
C GLN A 120 -3.87 2.85 16.45
N ASP A 121 -2.69 3.12 17.02
CA ASP A 121 -2.45 4.30 17.85
C ASP A 121 -2.76 5.59 17.08
N SER A 122 -2.38 5.65 15.79
CA SER A 122 -2.73 6.76 14.91
C SER A 122 -4.24 6.84 14.63
N LYS A 123 -4.99 5.74 14.65
CA LYS A 123 -6.44 5.74 14.45
C LYS A 123 -7.17 6.26 15.70
N ASP A 124 -6.70 5.83 16.86
CA ASP A 124 -7.31 6.11 18.17
C ASP A 124 -6.87 7.47 18.75
N ALA A 125 -5.91 8.14 18.10
CA ALA A 125 -5.47 9.47 18.46
C ALA A 125 -6.63 10.48 18.49
N SER A 126 -6.69 11.27 19.57
CA SER A 126 -7.77 12.21 19.87
C SER A 126 -7.85 13.46 18.99
N SER A 127 -6.82 13.75 18.18
CA SER A 127 -6.76 14.93 17.32
C SER A 127 -5.84 14.72 16.11
N GLU A 128 -6.03 15.53 15.06
CA GLU A 128 -5.17 15.51 13.87
C GLU A 128 -3.71 15.83 14.23
N ASP A 129 -3.46 16.79 15.12
CA ASP A 129 -2.10 17.12 15.59
C ASP A 129 -1.42 15.91 16.26
N HIS A 130 -2.17 15.13 17.04
CA HIS A 130 -1.64 13.93 17.67
C HIS A 130 -1.34 12.85 16.62
N GLN A 131 -2.21 12.68 15.61
CA GLN A 131 -1.93 11.80 14.47
C GLN A 131 -0.67 12.21 13.71
N GLU A 132 -0.46 13.51 13.49
CA GLU A 132 0.74 14.01 12.82
C GLU A 132 2.02 13.76 13.63
N LYS A 133 1.95 13.91 14.96
CA LYS A 133 3.05 13.60 15.86
C LYS A 133 3.42 12.11 15.80
N LEU A 134 2.42 11.23 15.86
CA LEU A 134 2.63 9.77 15.73
C LEU A 134 3.21 9.40 14.36
N LEU A 135 2.70 10.02 13.28
CA LEU A 135 3.21 9.80 11.93
C LEU A 135 4.68 10.23 11.81
N LYS A 136 5.08 11.35 12.42
CA LYS A 136 6.49 11.81 12.43
C LYS A 136 7.39 10.85 13.21
N GLN A 137 6.90 10.30 14.32
CA GLN A 137 7.66 9.39 15.19
C GLN A 137 7.83 7.98 14.59
N THR A 138 6.75 7.41 14.08
CA THR A 138 6.69 6.00 13.64
C THR A 138 6.87 5.83 12.13
N GLY A 139 6.52 6.86 11.36
CA GLY A 139 6.39 6.81 9.91
C GLY A 139 5.10 6.15 9.42
N VAL A 140 4.15 5.85 10.31
CA VAL A 140 2.94 5.08 10.02
C VAL A 140 1.69 5.84 10.47
N ARG A 141 0.59 5.67 9.74
CA ARG A 141 -0.76 6.11 10.10
C ARG A 141 -1.79 5.05 9.71
N TRP A 142 -3.04 5.24 10.13
CA TRP A 142 -4.13 4.36 9.71
C TRP A 142 -4.36 4.37 8.18
N SER A 143 -4.52 3.17 7.63
CA SER A 143 -5.06 2.88 6.30
C SER A 143 -6.20 1.88 6.46
N GLU A 144 -7.24 1.98 5.62
CA GLU A 144 -8.30 0.96 5.58
C GLU A 144 -7.77 -0.45 5.28
N LEU A 145 -6.64 -0.58 4.58
CA LEU A 145 -6.02 -1.88 4.32
C LEU A 145 -5.63 -2.63 5.61
N ASN A 146 -5.41 -1.92 6.73
CA ASN A 146 -5.09 -2.55 8.01
C ASN A 146 -6.24 -3.38 8.59
N ARG A 147 -7.46 -3.26 8.06
CA ARG A 147 -8.58 -4.13 8.45
C ARG A 147 -8.46 -5.55 7.91
N LEU A 148 -7.63 -5.76 6.89
CA LEU A 148 -7.38 -7.08 6.30
C LEU A 148 -6.42 -7.86 7.20
N SER A 149 -6.90 -8.96 7.79
CA SER A 149 -6.14 -9.77 8.76
C SER A 149 -4.81 -10.29 8.20
N TYR A 150 -4.75 -10.60 6.91
CA TYR A 150 -3.56 -11.10 6.22
C TYR A 150 -2.59 -9.98 5.80
N TRP A 151 -3.02 -8.71 5.78
CA TRP A 151 -2.23 -7.60 5.24
C TRP A 151 -1.02 -7.24 6.12
N ASP A 152 0.16 -7.17 5.52
CA ASP A 152 1.38 -6.61 6.05
C ASP A 152 1.93 -5.55 5.07
N PRO A 153 1.73 -4.26 5.35
CA PRO A 153 2.16 -3.21 4.43
C PRO A 153 3.70 -3.15 4.27
N SER A 154 4.47 -3.70 5.21
CA SER A 154 5.93 -3.75 5.09
C SER A 154 6.43 -4.84 4.15
N GLN A 155 5.61 -5.83 3.82
CA GLN A 155 5.98 -6.95 2.94
C GLN A 155 5.17 -6.96 1.64
N GLN A 156 4.01 -6.29 1.61
CA GLN A 156 3.06 -6.32 0.50
C GLN A 156 2.99 -5.01 -0.28
N VAL A 157 3.88 -4.05 0.00
CA VAL A 157 4.07 -2.86 -0.85
C VAL A 157 5.29 -3.09 -1.74
N ALA A 158 5.09 -3.05 -3.05
CA ALA A 158 6.13 -3.22 -4.04
C ALA A 158 6.33 -1.94 -4.87
N LEU A 159 7.60 -1.59 -5.12
CA LEU A 159 7.95 -0.46 -5.97
C LEU A 159 7.74 -0.78 -7.43
N GLY A 160 7.08 0.13 -8.15
CA GLY A 160 7.00 0.04 -9.61
C GLY A 160 8.37 0.24 -10.26
N ILE A 161 8.78 -0.68 -11.14
CA ILE A 161 10.02 -0.59 -11.92
C ILE A 161 10.08 0.71 -12.74
N MET A 162 8.99 1.07 -13.40
CA MET A 162 8.93 2.29 -14.21
C MET A 162 9.26 3.54 -13.41
N HIS A 163 8.48 3.84 -12.38
CA HIS A 163 8.62 5.11 -11.65
C HIS A 163 9.82 5.16 -10.71
N ASN A 164 10.28 4.01 -10.19
CA ASN A 164 11.42 3.99 -9.30
C ASN A 164 12.76 3.84 -10.04
N TRP A 165 12.87 2.84 -10.92
CA TRP A 165 14.13 2.54 -11.60
C TRP A 165 14.34 3.41 -12.84
N LEU A 166 13.38 3.40 -13.78
CA LEU A 166 13.53 4.10 -15.05
C LEU A 166 13.41 5.62 -14.89
N GLU A 167 12.33 6.09 -14.26
CA GLU A 167 12.06 7.53 -14.10
C GLU A 167 12.71 8.14 -12.86
N GLY A 168 13.09 7.33 -11.87
CA GLY A 168 13.79 7.79 -10.69
C GLY A 168 15.31 7.71 -10.87
N ILE A 169 15.85 6.51 -10.72
CA ILE A 169 17.31 6.26 -10.70
C ILE A 169 17.95 6.61 -12.04
N LEU A 170 17.53 5.99 -13.15
CA LEU A 170 18.18 6.23 -14.46
C LEU A 170 18.04 7.69 -14.91
N GLN A 171 16.87 8.29 -14.71
CA GLN A 171 16.66 9.70 -15.04
C GLN A 171 17.59 10.61 -14.22
N ALA A 172 17.77 10.37 -12.92
CA ALA A 172 18.69 11.14 -12.09
C ALA A 172 20.15 10.99 -12.58
N HIS A 173 20.57 9.77 -12.90
CA HIS A 173 21.92 9.52 -13.41
C HIS A 173 22.19 10.14 -14.79
N TRP A 174 21.20 10.17 -15.69
CA TRP A 174 21.36 10.76 -17.03
C TRP A 174 21.15 12.27 -17.07
N ARG A 175 20.45 12.85 -16.10
CA ARG A 175 20.28 14.31 -15.99
C ARG A 175 21.44 15.01 -15.30
N ILE A 176 22.27 14.30 -14.54
CA ILE A 176 23.57 14.79 -14.11
C ILE A 176 24.49 14.74 -15.33
N ARG A 177 24.45 15.79 -16.16
CA ARG A 177 25.55 16.07 -17.09
C ARG A 177 26.77 16.41 -16.24
N VAL A 178 27.82 15.61 -16.37
CA VAL A 178 29.19 16.02 -16.04
C VAL A 178 29.56 17.20 -16.93
#